data_AF-A0A1G5L8C2-F1
#
_entry.id   AF-A0A1G5L8C2-F1
#
_cell.length_a   1.000
_cell.length_b   1.000
_cell.length_c   1.000
_cell.angle_alpha   90.00
_cell.angle_beta   90.00
_cell.angle_gamma   90.00
#
_symmetry.space_group_name_H-M   'P 1'
#
loop_
_entity.id
_entity.type
_entity.pdbx_description
1 polymer ?
#
loop_
_entity_poly.entity_id
_entity_poly.type
_entity_poly.pdbx_seq_one_letter_code
_entity_poly.pdbx_strand_id
1 'polypeptide(L)'
;MVFNRLFWGFLFILFDFRLQGFNVLPDIVGYIIIFSTLARLIEDSPHFERARKYAFPLIFLSILDIYEAPTNGININLGGSSLIVVISIIGAIINLMMVYNVLKGIGEMADGIKDYELMIMTEKRWRYYLFGQVAILSIVHLFLLIPLALFLFIPLFIYVIIVGVLILAMLKQADRRFKMPY
;
A
#
# COMPACT_ATOMS: atom_id res chain seq x y z
N MET A 1 -16.62 -4.02 11.32
CA MET A 1 -16.95 -2.72 10.67
C MET A 1 -15.71 -1.85 10.54
N VAL A 2 -14.76 -1.96 11.48
CA VAL A 2 -13.47 -1.26 11.45
C VAL A 2 -12.59 -1.80 10.32
N PHE A 3 -12.37 -3.11 10.24
CA PHE A 3 -11.57 -3.72 9.17
C PHE A 3 -12.17 -3.57 7.77
N ASN A 4 -13.50 -3.50 7.64
CA ASN A 4 -14.12 -3.15 6.36
C ASN A 4 -13.76 -1.73 5.88
N ARG A 5 -13.58 -0.77 6.81
CA ARG A 5 -13.07 0.57 6.42
C ARG A 5 -11.60 0.51 6.04
N LEU A 6 -10.81 -0.28 6.76
CA LEU A 6 -9.41 -0.52 6.40
C LEU A 6 -9.29 -1.14 5.00
N PHE A 7 -10.17 -2.08 4.64
CA PHE A 7 -10.27 -2.64 3.29
C PHE A 7 -10.47 -1.56 2.24
N TRP A 8 -11.43 -0.64 2.45
CA TRP A 8 -11.64 0.47 1.51
C TRP A 8 -10.43 1.40 1.43
N GLY A 9 -9.77 1.69 2.56
CA GLY A 9 -8.55 2.50 2.57
C GLY A 9 -7.44 1.89 1.70
N PHE A 10 -7.18 0.59 1.89
CA PHE A 10 -6.19 -0.14 1.08
C PHE A 10 -6.60 -0.30 -0.38
N LEU A 11 -7.90 -0.42 -0.68
CA LEU A 11 -8.38 -0.53 -2.06
C LEU A 11 -8.05 0.71 -2.87
N PHE A 12 -8.17 1.90 -2.28
CA PHE A 12 -7.80 3.15 -2.94
C PHE A 12 -6.29 3.23 -3.21
N ILE A 13 -5.45 2.87 -2.23
CA ILE A 13 -3.98 3.01 -2.36
C ILE A 13 -3.35 1.92 -3.24
N LEU A 14 -3.94 0.72 -3.28
CA LEU A 14 -3.36 -0.41 -4.03
C LEU A 14 -3.72 -0.40 -5.52
N PHE A 15 -4.81 0.27 -5.89
CA PHE A 15 -5.34 0.27 -7.25
C PHE A 15 -5.45 1.70 -7.77
N ASP A 16 -4.43 2.11 -8.52
CA ASP A 16 -4.43 3.39 -9.22
C ASP A 16 -5.18 3.27 -10.55
N PHE A 17 -6.26 4.05 -10.70
CA PHE A 17 -7.03 4.15 -11.94
C PHE A 17 -7.07 5.59 -12.41
N ARG A 18 -6.41 5.89 -13.53
CA ARG A 18 -6.39 7.23 -14.11
C ARG A 18 -7.21 7.31 -15.38
N LEU A 19 -8.09 8.31 -15.46
CA LEU A 19 -8.85 8.66 -16.66
C LEU A 19 -8.49 10.09 -17.07
N GLN A 20 -7.87 10.24 -18.25
CA GLN A 20 -7.45 11.55 -18.78
C GLN A 20 -6.59 12.39 -17.81
N GLY A 21 -5.70 11.73 -17.06
CA GLY A 21 -4.82 12.38 -16.08
C GLY A 21 -5.44 12.62 -14.70
N PHE A 22 -6.73 12.34 -14.52
CA PHE A 22 -7.40 12.40 -13.22
C PHE A 22 -7.43 11.03 -12.55
N ASN A 23 -7.02 10.96 -11.27
CA ASN A 23 -7.07 9.73 -10.50
C ASN A 23 -8.50 9.48 -9.94
N VAL A 24 -9.11 8.37 -10.37
CA VAL A 24 -10.47 7.93 -9.98
C VAL A 24 -10.51 7.36 -8.56
N LEU A 25 -9.39 6.77 -8.11
CA LEU A 25 -9.22 6.26 -6.74
C LEU A 25 -8.07 7.02 -6.08
N PRO A 26 -8.30 8.26 -5.62
CA PRO A 26 -7.22 9.08 -5.09
C PRO A 26 -6.63 8.47 -3.81
N ASP A 27 -5.32 8.25 -3.82
CA ASP A 27 -4.54 7.76 -2.68
C ASP A 27 -4.82 8.53 -1.39
N ILE A 28 -5.02 9.85 -1.49
CA ILE A 28 -5.36 10.72 -0.35
C ILE A 28 -6.60 10.25 0.39
N VAL A 29 -7.63 9.81 -0.33
CA VAL A 29 -8.87 9.28 0.26
C VAL A 29 -8.56 7.98 0.99
N GLY A 30 -7.75 7.12 0.37
CA GLY A 30 -7.28 5.88 0.98
C GLY A 30 -6.53 6.12 2.29
N TYR A 31 -5.54 7.02 2.30
CA TYR A 31 -4.75 7.32 3.50
C TYR A 31 -5.58 7.97 4.61
N ILE A 32 -6.55 8.85 4.28
CA ILE A 32 -7.48 9.43 5.27
C ILE A 32 -8.34 8.34 5.92
N ILE A 33 -8.86 7.40 5.11
CA ILE A 33 -9.64 6.27 5.63
C ILE A 33 -8.77 5.38 6.52
N ILE A 34 -7.55 5.06 6.11
CA ILE A 34 -6.60 4.28 6.93
C ILE A 34 -6.31 5.01 8.23
N PHE A 35 -5.91 6.28 8.18
CA PHE A 35 -5.56 7.08 9.37
C PHE A 35 -6.70 7.11 10.40
N SER A 36 -7.92 7.41 9.94
CA SER A 36 -9.11 7.48 10.81
C SER A 36 -9.55 6.10 11.34
N THR A 37 -9.29 5.04 10.59
CA THR A 37 -9.59 3.66 11.01
C THR A 37 -8.58 3.17 12.06
N LEU A 38 -7.29 3.44 11.83
CA LEU A 38 -6.23 3.09 12.76
C LEU A 38 -6.40 3.77 14.12
N ALA A 39 -6.90 5.00 14.15
CA ALA A 39 -7.22 5.68 15.41
C ALA A 39 -8.17 4.90 16.33
N ARG A 40 -8.99 4.00 15.77
CA ARG A 40 -9.93 3.15 16.52
C ARG A 40 -9.32 1.81 16.97
N LEU A 41 -8.13 1.47 16.47
CA LEU A 41 -7.44 0.20 16.74
C LEU A 41 -6.20 0.38 17.63
N ILE A 42 -5.85 1.62 18.02
CA ILE A 42 -4.62 1.91 18.76
C ILE A 42 -4.54 1.13 20.09
N GLU A 43 -5.68 0.90 20.74
CA GLU A 43 -5.75 0.16 22.00
C GLU A 43 -5.47 -1.34 21.83
N ASP A 44 -5.67 -1.89 20.62
CA ASP A 44 -5.48 -3.31 20.33
C ASP A 44 -4.01 -3.67 20.05
N SER A 45 -3.22 -2.74 19.49
CA SER A 45 -1.78 -2.93 19.25
C SER A 45 -1.05 -1.60 19.08
N PRO A 46 0.16 -1.44 19.68
CA PRO A 46 1.01 -0.27 19.49
C PRO A 46 1.47 -0.09 18.04
N HIS A 47 1.43 -1.15 17.23
CA HIS A 47 1.75 -1.06 15.81
C HIS A 47 0.72 -0.21 15.05
N PHE A 48 -0.55 -0.18 15.45
CA PHE A 48 -1.54 0.68 14.80
C PHE A 48 -1.27 2.16 15.03
N GLU A 49 -0.73 2.54 16.20
CA GLU A 49 -0.30 3.91 16.47
C GLU A 49 0.88 4.31 15.55
N ARG A 50 1.86 3.41 15.39
CA ARG A 50 2.99 3.62 14.47
C ARG A 50 2.51 3.73 13.02
N ALA A 51 1.65 2.82 12.57
CA ALA A 51 1.05 2.88 11.24
C ALA A 51 0.31 4.21 11.00
N ARG A 52 -0.41 4.71 12.01
CA ARG A 52 -1.11 5.99 11.93
C ARG A 52 -0.16 7.18 11.77
N LYS A 53 0.97 7.17 12.50
CA LYS A 53 2.02 8.19 12.37
C LYS A 53 2.63 8.20 10.96
N TYR A 54 2.76 7.05 10.31
CA TYR A 54 3.23 6.95 8.91
C TYR A 54 2.14 7.32 7.88
N ALA A 55 0.87 7.01 8.16
CA ALA A 55 -0.23 7.38 7.26
C ALA A 55 -0.40 8.91 7.16
N PHE A 56 -0.14 9.65 8.24
CA PHE A 56 -0.31 11.12 8.28
C PHE A 56 0.50 11.88 7.21
N PRO A 57 1.84 11.73 7.10
CA PRO A 57 2.61 12.39 6.04
C PRO A 57 2.22 11.91 4.63
N LEU A 58 1.77 10.65 4.47
CA LEU A 58 1.32 10.13 3.17
C LEU A 58 0.05 10.82 2.66
N ILE A 59 -0.83 11.31 3.54
CA ILE A 59 -1.99 12.13 3.16
C ILE A 59 -1.52 13.39 2.41
N PHE A 60 -0.46 14.05 2.89
CA PHE A 60 0.04 15.27 2.24
C PHE A 60 0.81 14.96 0.96
N LEU A 61 1.62 13.90 0.97
CA LEU A 61 2.37 13.47 -0.22
C LEU A 61 1.44 13.07 -1.37
N SER A 62 0.31 12.42 -1.07
CA SER A 62 -0.67 11.98 -2.09
C SER A 62 -1.52 13.11 -2.69
N ILE A 63 -1.51 14.32 -2.14
CA ILE A 63 -2.17 15.49 -2.76
C ILE A 63 -1.55 15.77 -4.14
N LEU A 64 -0.23 15.57 -4.27
CA LEU A 64 0.50 15.80 -5.51
C LEU A 64 0.11 14.82 -6.61
N ASP A 65 -0.53 13.71 -6.26
CA ASP A 65 -0.84 12.61 -7.15
C ASP A 65 -2.30 12.59 -7.64
N ILE A 66 -3.09 13.62 -7.30
CA ILE A 66 -4.51 13.72 -7.68
C ILE A 66 -4.66 13.98 -9.18
N TYR A 67 -3.75 14.77 -9.76
CA TYR A 67 -3.81 15.18 -11.15
C TYR A 67 -2.41 15.21 -11.78
N GLU A 68 -2.25 14.46 -12.85
CA GLU A 68 -1.09 14.54 -13.72
C GLU A 68 -1.55 14.99 -15.10
N ALA A 69 -0.92 16.04 -15.62
CA ALA A 69 -1.24 16.54 -16.96
C ALA A 69 -0.97 15.43 -17.99
N PRO A 70 -1.92 15.12 -18.90
CA PRO A 70 -1.69 14.15 -19.95
C PRO A 70 -0.52 14.60 -20.83
N THR A 71 0.61 13.90 -20.77
CA THR A 71 1.74 14.20 -21.64
C THR A 71 1.45 13.67 -23.04
N ASN A 72 1.26 14.58 -23.99
CA ASN A 72 1.13 14.25 -25.41
C ASN A 72 2.50 13.81 -25.95
N GLY A 73 2.77 12.51 -25.89
CA GLY A 73 4.00 11.88 -26.41
C GLY A 73 4.90 11.29 -25.33
N ILE A 74 5.78 10.37 -25.75
CA ILE A 74 6.83 9.76 -24.94
C ILE A 74 7.94 10.80 -24.71
N ASN A 75 7.65 11.86 -23.97
CA ASN A 75 8.69 12.69 -23.37
C ASN A 75 9.06 12.02 -22.05
N ILE A 76 9.98 11.05 -22.12
CA ILE A 76 10.60 10.49 -20.92
C ILE A 76 11.52 11.58 -20.37
N ASN A 77 10.94 12.54 -19.65
CA ASN A 77 11.70 13.46 -18.83
C ASN A 77 12.18 12.68 -17.60
N LEU A 78 13.13 11.77 -17.85
CA LEU A 78 13.89 11.01 -16.85
C LEU A 78 14.69 11.94 -15.92
N GLY A 79 14.74 13.24 -16.24
CA GLY A 79 15.19 14.33 -15.39
C GLY A 79 14.06 14.99 -14.60
N GLY A 80 13.12 14.22 -14.04
CA GLY A 80 12.38 14.72 -12.89
C GLY A 80 13.38 15.24 -11.87
N SER A 81 13.18 16.47 -11.36
CA SER A 81 14.16 17.08 -10.45
C SER A 81 14.60 16.05 -9.40
N SER A 82 15.89 15.95 -9.12
CA SER A 82 16.43 14.95 -8.17
C SER A 82 15.66 14.94 -6.84
N LEU A 83 15.08 16.08 -6.46
CA LEU A 83 14.17 16.25 -5.34
C LEU A 83 12.89 15.41 -5.43
N ILE A 84 12.21 15.37 -6.59
CA ILE A 84 10.99 14.56 -6.79
C ILE A 84 11.30 13.08 -6.60
N VAL A 85 12.40 12.60 -7.18
CA VAL A 85 12.82 11.20 -7.02
C VAL A 85 13.08 10.85 -5.56
N VAL A 86 13.78 11.72 -4.82
CA VAL A 86 14.04 11.54 -3.39
C VAL A 86 12.74 11.54 -2.58
N ILE A 87 11.81 12.45 -2.87
CA ILE A 87 10.48 12.51 -2.21
C ILE A 87 9.70 11.22 -2.47
N SER A 88 9.70 10.69 -3.70
CA SER A 88 9.01 9.45 -4.05
C SER A 88 9.61 8.24 -3.31
N ILE A 89 10.94 8.16 -3.18
CA ILE A 89 11.60 7.08 -2.41
C ILE A 89 11.23 7.18 -0.93
N ILE A 90 11.26 8.38 -0.35
CA ILE A 90 10.85 8.59 1.04
C ILE A 90 9.38 8.19 1.22
N GLY A 91 8.50 8.60 0.31
CA GLY A 91 7.08 8.22 0.32
C GLY A 91 6.89 6.70 0.25
N ALA A 92 7.63 6.02 -0.62
CA ALA A 92 7.60 4.56 -0.74
C ALA A 92 8.04 3.87 0.56
N ILE A 93 9.11 4.34 1.22
CA ILE A 93 9.58 3.81 2.50
C ILE A 93 8.53 4.02 3.59
N ILE A 94 7.95 5.22 3.69
CA ILE A 94 6.91 5.53 4.68
C ILE A 94 5.67 4.65 4.46
N ASN A 95 5.24 4.47 3.20
CA ASN A 95 4.15 3.56 2.85
C ASN A 95 4.48 2.12 3.29
N LEU A 96 5.67 1.63 2.95
CA LEU A 96 6.12 0.31 3.33
C LEU A 96 6.11 0.12 4.86
N MET A 97 6.58 1.11 5.62
CA MET A 97 6.50 1.12 7.09
C MET A 97 5.07 1.15 7.60
N MET A 98 4.17 1.92 6.97
CA MET A 98 2.75 1.94 7.31
C MET A 98 2.15 0.55 7.11
N VAL A 99 2.28 -0.05 5.93
CA VAL A 99 1.72 -1.37 5.61
C VAL A 99 2.27 -2.44 6.55
N TYR A 100 3.58 -2.43 6.83
CA TYR A 100 4.18 -3.33 7.81
C TYR A 100 3.48 -3.26 9.15
N ASN A 101 3.33 -2.05 9.70
CA ASN A 101 2.74 -1.86 11.02
C ASN A 101 1.25 -2.20 11.03
N VAL A 102 0.51 -1.96 9.94
CA VAL A 102 -0.88 -2.43 9.83
C VAL A 102 -0.95 -3.95 9.88
N LEU A 103 -0.17 -4.64 9.04
CA LEU A 103 -0.20 -6.10 8.97
C LEU A 103 0.28 -6.73 10.29
N LYS A 104 1.32 -6.17 10.91
CA LYS A 104 1.82 -6.63 12.20
C LYS A 104 0.81 -6.44 13.32
N GLY A 105 0.13 -5.29 13.38
CA GLY A 105 -0.94 -5.06 14.36
C GLY A 105 -2.11 -6.04 14.20
N ILE A 106 -2.49 -6.37 12.97
CA ILE A 106 -3.51 -7.42 12.71
C ILE A 106 -3.02 -8.79 13.19
N GLY A 107 -1.74 -9.11 12.96
CA GLY A 107 -1.14 -10.35 13.43
C GLY A 107 -1.13 -10.48 14.96
N GLU A 108 -0.87 -9.38 15.68
CA GLU A 108 -0.92 -9.36 17.15
C GLU A 108 -2.34 -9.51 17.69
N MET A 109 -3.32 -8.86 17.07
CA MET A 109 -4.73 -9.07 17.41
C MET A 109 -5.14 -10.53 17.17
N ALA A 110 -4.67 -11.14 16.08
CA ALA A 110 -4.94 -12.54 15.77
C ALA A 110 -4.32 -13.49 16.81
N ASP A 111 -3.09 -13.21 17.25
CA ASP A 111 -2.42 -13.96 18.32
C ASP A 111 -3.20 -13.87 19.65
N GLY A 112 -3.74 -12.68 19.97
CA GLY A 112 -4.60 -12.46 21.14
C GLY A 112 -5.85 -13.37 21.18
N ILE A 113 -6.41 -13.72 20.03
CA ILE A 113 -7.53 -14.66 19.90
C ILE A 113 -7.09 -16.09 19.50
N LYS A 114 -5.78 -16.38 19.56
CA LYS A 114 -5.14 -17.67 19.17
C LYS A 114 -5.43 -18.11 17.74
N ASP A 115 -5.66 -17.16 16.86
CA ASP A 115 -5.85 -17.40 15.43
C ASP A 115 -4.50 -17.41 14.70
N TYR A 116 -3.81 -18.54 14.81
CA TYR A 116 -2.50 -18.75 14.18
C TYR A 116 -2.55 -18.69 12.65
N GLU A 117 -3.70 -19.02 12.04
CA GLU A 117 -3.86 -18.97 10.59
C GLU A 117 -3.77 -17.51 10.12
N LEU A 118 -4.57 -16.62 10.73
CA LEU A 118 -4.56 -15.20 10.40
C LEU A 118 -3.22 -14.54 10.72
N MET A 119 -2.59 -14.92 11.84
CA MET A 119 -1.25 -14.47 12.20
C MET A 119 -0.22 -14.79 11.10
N ILE A 120 -0.11 -16.06 10.69
CA ILE A 120 0.83 -16.48 9.64
C ILE A 120 0.52 -15.81 8.29
N MET A 121 -0.77 -15.60 7.98
CA MET A 121 -1.18 -14.92 6.77
C MET A 121 -0.68 -13.48 6.70
N THR A 122 -0.67 -12.75 7.83
CA THR A 122 -0.19 -11.36 7.87
C THR A 122 1.30 -11.27 7.53
N GLU A 123 2.12 -12.17 8.08
CA GLU A 123 3.57 -12.19 7.84
C GLU A 123 3.92 -12.57 6.40
N LYS A 124 3.24 -13.58 5.85
CA LYS A 124 3.43 -13.98 4.44
C LYS A 124 3.07 -12.84 3.49
N ARG A 125 1.93 -12.18 3.72
CA ARG A 125 1.44 -11.09 2.87
C ARG A 125 2.33 -9.86 2.95
N TRP A 126 2.88 -9.55 4.12
CA TRP A 126 3.90 -8.51 4.27
C TRP A 126 5.14 -8.82 3.41
N ARG A 127 5.67 -10.04 3.48
CA ARG A 127 6.85 -10.44 2.68
C ARG A 127 6.58 -10.36 1.19
N TYR A 128 5.41 -10.77 0.72
CA TYR A 128 5.03 -10.64 -0.69
C TYR A 128 4.94 -9.18 -1.12
N TYR A 129 4.35 -8.32 -0.28
CA TYR A 129 4.29 -6.89 -0.56
C TYR A 129 5.68 -6.25 -0.64
N LEU A 130 6.55 -6.55 0.34
CA LEU A 130 7.94 -6.10 0.35
C LEU A 130 8.70 -6.54 -0.90
N PHE A 131 8.58 -7.81 -1.28
CA PHE A 131 9.23 -8.33 -2.49
C PHE A 131 8.74 -7.61 -3.75
N GLY A 132 7.43 -7.38 -3.86
CA GLY A 132 6.86 -6.61 -4.97
C GLY A 132 7.44 -5.20 -5.06
N GLN A 133 7.51 -4.48 -3.93
CA GLN A 133 8.04 -3.11 -3.88
C GLN A 133 9.54 -3.05 -4.24
N VAL A 134 10.35 -3.96 -3.71
CA VAL A 134 11.77 -4.05 -4.05
C VAL A 134 11.96 -4.42 -5.52
N ALA A 135 11.16 -5.34 -6.06
CA ALA A 135 11.22 -5.74 -7.46
C ALA A 135 10.87 -4.58 -8.41
N ILE A 136 9.85 -3.77 -8.11
CA ILE A 136 9.51 -2.56 -8.87
C ILE A 136 10.70 -1.61 -8.92
N LEU A 137 11.26 -1.25 -7.75
CA LEU A 137 12.40 -0.35 -7.69
C LEU A 137 13.59 -0.89 -8.50
N SER A 138 13.85 -2.20 -8.41
CA SER A 138 14.95 -2.85 -9.10
C SER A 138 14.77 -2.84 -10.63
N ILE A 139 13.54 -3.10 -11.11
CA ILE A 139 13.22 -3.14 -12.55
C ILE A 139 13.26 -1.74 -13.16
N VAL A 140 12.82 -0.71 -12.43
CA VAL A 140 12.93 0.69 -12.90
C VAL A 140 14.39 1.07 -13.13
N HIS A 141 15.30 0.69 -12.24
CA HIS A 141 16.74 0.93 -12.43
C HIS A 141 17.32 0.10 -13.58
N LEU A 142 16.91 -1.16 -13.71
CA LEU A 142 17.39 -2.03 -14.79
C LEU A 142 16.94 -1.54 -16.18
N PHE A 143 15.74 -0.99 -16.29
CA PHE A 143 15.22 -0.41 -17.52
C PHE A 143 16.11 0.72 -18.07
N LEU A 144 16.77 1.49 -17.20
CA LEU A 144 17.73 2.53 -17.60
C LEU A 144 18.97 1.96 -18.30
N LEU A 145 19.35 0.73 -17.97
CA LEU A 145 20.52 0.05 -18.53
C LEU A 145 20.15 -0.78 -19.76
N ILE A 146 19.01 -1.46 -19.72
CA ILE A 146 18.58 -2.42 -20.74
C ILE A 146 17.08 -2.21 -21.02
N PRO A 147 16.72 -1.54 -22.14
CA PRO A 147 15.33 -1.28 -22.50
C PRO A 147 14.45 -2.54 -22.64
N LEU A 148 15.08 -3.70 -22.91
CA LEU A 148 14.41 -5.01 -22.98
C LEU A 148 13.79 -5.44 -21.64
N ALA A 149 14.17 -4.82 -20.52
CA ALA A 149 13.55 -5.08 -19.21
C ALA A 149 12.04 -4.75 -19.17
N LEU A 150 11.50 -4.05 -20.18
CA LEU A 150 10.06 -3.81 -20.34
C LEU A 150 9.21 -5.08 -20.29
N PHE A 151 9.73 -6.21 -20.79
CA PHE A 151 9.00 -7.49 -20.76
C PHE A 151 8.76 -8.02 -19.34
N LEU A 152 9.52 -7.55 -18.34
CA LEU A 152 9.35 -7.93 -16.94
C LEU A 152 8.25 -7.12 -16.23
N PHE A 153 7.77 -6.01 -16.80
CA PHE A 153 6.73 -5.20 -16.18
C PHE A 153 5.38 -5.94 -16.14
N ILE A 154 5.01 -6.66 -17.19
CA ILE A 154 3.74 -7.39 -17.25
C ILE A 154 3.64 -8.46 -16.12
N PRO A 155 4.58 -9.40 -15.97
CA PRO A 155 4.51 -10.39 -14.89
C PRO A 155 4.58 -9.75 -13.50
N LEU A 156 5.36 -8.67 -13.34
CA LEU A 156 5.43 -7.93 -12.08
C LEU A 156 4.10 -7.24 -11.76
N PHE A 157 3.46 -6.62 -12.75
CA PHE A 157 2.17 -5.96 -12.58
C PHE A 157 1.10 -6.96 -12.15
N ILE A 158 1.05 -8.14 -12.78
CA ILE A 158 0.17 -9.24 -12.37
C ILE A 158 0.47 -9.67 -10.93
N TYR A 159 1.75 -9.82 -10.58
CA TYR A 159 2.17 -10.16 -9.21
C TYR A 159 1.67 -9.13 -8.18
N VAL A 160 1.85 -7.84 -8.45
CA VAL A 160 1.41 -6.75 -7.55
C VAL A 160 -0.10 -6.75 -7.37
N ILE A 161 -0.87 -6.96 -8.45
CA ILE A 161 -2.33 -7.10 -8.37
C ILE A 161 -2.71 -8.29 -7.48
N ILE A 162 -2.09 -9.46 -7.68
CA ILE A 162 -2.37 -10.65 -6.87
C ILE A 162 -2.10 -10.36 -5.39
N VAL A 163 -0.95 -9.75 -5.06
CA VAL A 163 -0.60 -9.40 -3.69
C VAL A 163 -1.59 -8.40 -3.10
N GLY A 164 -1.99 -7.38 -3.86
CA GLY A 164 -3.00 -6.41 -3.44
C GLY A 164 -4.34 -7.06 -3.12
N VAL A 165 -4.82 -7.95 -3.99
CA VAL A 165 -6.05 -8.74 -3.76
C VAL A 165 -5.91 -9.64 -2.53
N LEU A 166 -4.74 -10.26 -2.31
CA LEU A 166 -4.49 -11.09 -1.12
C LEU A 166 -4.55 -10.27 0.18
N ILE A 167 -4.00 -9.05 0.19
CA ILE A 167 -4.11 -8.13 1.34
C ILE A 167 -5.57 -7.76 1.58
N LEU A 168 -6.30 -7.36 0.53
CA LEU A 168 -7.72 -7.04 0.63
C LEU A 168 -8.56 -8.23 1.13
N ALA A 169 -8.28 -9.44 0.65
CA ALA A 169 -8.92 -10.66 1.12
C ALA A 169 -8.62 -10.91 2.62
N MET A 170 -7.41 -10.60 3.10
CA MET A 170 -7.10 -10.58 4.53
C MET A 170 -8.01 -9.63 5.28
N LEU A 171 -8.13 -8.42 4.72
CA LEU A 171 -8.98 -7.31 5.16
C LEU A 171 -10.31 -7.83 5.68
N LYS A 172 -10.96 -8.53 4.75
CA LYS A 172 -12.29 -9.08 4.86
C LYS A 172 -12.35 -10.30 5.79
N GLN A 173 -11.31 -11.12 5.84
CA GLN A 173 -11.23 -12.25 6.77
C GLN A 173 -11.08 -11.75 8.22
N ALA A 174 -10.19 -10.80 8.48
CA ALA A 174 -10.05 -10.16 9.78
C ALA A 174 -11.38 -9.54 10.25
N ASP A 175 -12.09 -8.81 9.37
CA ASP A 175 -13.41 -8.24 9.70
C ASP A 175 -14.44 -9.30 10.10
N ARG A 176 -14.36 -10.53 9.57
CA ARG A 176 -15.26 -11.63 9.93
C ARG A 176 -14.87 -12.26 11.26
N ARG A 177 -13.59 -12.53 11.47
CA ARG A 177 -13.10 -13.25 12.66
C ARG A 177 -13.21 -12.39 13.93
N PHE A 178 -12.86 -11.11 13.86
CA PHE A 178 -12.99 -10.19 15.01
C PHE A 178 -14.41 -9.68 15.28
N LYS A 179 -15.40 -10.04 14.44
CA LYS A 179 -16.82 -9.73 14.68
C LYS A 179 -17.56 -10.84 15.43
N MET A 180 -17.02 -12.05 15.46
CA MET A 180 -17.67 -13.16 16.16
C MET A 180 -17.24 -13.09 17.62
N PRO A 181 -18.14 -12.74 18.56
CA PRO A 181 -17.85 -12.94 19.97
C PRO A 181 -17.73 -14.45 20.20
N TYR A 182 -16.59 -14.89 20.73
CA TYR A 182 -16.51 -16.17 21.43
C TYR A 182 -17.07 -15.98 22.84
#